data_AF-D5WL23-F1
#
_entry.id   AF-D5WL23-F1
#
_cell.length_a   1.000
_cell.length_b   1.000
_cell.length_c   1.000
_cell.angle_alpha   90.00
_cell.angle_beta   90.00
_cell.angle_gamma   90.00
#
_symmetry.space_group_name_H-M   'P 1'
#
loop_
_entity.id
_entity.type
_entity.pdbx_description
1 polymer ?
#
loop_
_entity_poly.entity_id
_entity_poly.type
_entity_poly.pdbx_seq_one_letter_code
_entity_poly.pdbx_strand_id
1 'polypeptide(L)'
;MLTIDDIRAVPLFSTLPDSELENLAHTAADLHLCAGEFAVHEGGERALYAVLSGKMEVIKTFDGIERTLGWRLPGTIFGEVPLALSSPFPGAYRAAEASRVMRVDAPQYYALAAASPEVAFKMGALARERIGGLQSLSAEPPKARVTIVGNRWDDACTLLRQFLARNQISADWLAPDAPELAARWSGTCPTESECPALRLVDGTVLSRPATRELAGLLGLQTQPRLAGYDTAIIGGGPAGLAAAVYGASEGLRTLVLEREAPGGQAGTSSRIENYLGFPNGVSGDELASRALQQARRLGAEILVTRSVERIDVETRRIHLDGGDAVHARTIILATGVTWRRLAIDGFDRFIGKGIYYGAARSEASATHGLDVHLIGGGNSAGQAALFFANHARSVTLVVRGDSLEKGMSRYLVEQLAGKSNVAVRLRSDVVGAHGDTHLTAIDIRDSTTGSVSRHDCGGLFVFIGADAQTEWLPSEIARDERGYVLTGDDVVKAARWPHHHRDPYLLESSVPGVFACGDVRLSPVKRVASAVGEGSMAIAFAHRYLQSDGA
;
A
#
# COMPACT_ATOMS: atom_id res chain seq x y z
N MET A 1 17.71 -2.38 -38.29
CA MET A 1 17.13 -3.71 -38.61
C MET A 1 18.15 -4.75 -38.21
N LEU A 2 17.68 -5.81 -37.55
CA LEU A 2 18.54 -6.92 -37.12
C LEU A 2 19.02 -7.70 -38.33
N THR A 3 20.29 -8.09 -38.30
CA THR A 3 20.88 -8.99 -39.29
C THR A 3 20.99 -10.41 -38.72
N ILE A 4 21.13 -11.41 -39.59
CA ILE A 4 21.42 -12.79 -39.17
C ILE A 4 22.70 -12.82 -38.32
N ASP A 5 23.71 -12.04 -38.69
CA ASP A 5 24.99 -11.97 -37.98
C ASP A 5 24.85 -11.37 -36.58
N ASP A 6 24.00 -10.32 -36.42
CA ASP A 6 23.68 -9.74 -35.10
C ASP A 6 23.11 -10.81 -34.16
N ILE A 7 22.20 -11.65 -34.66
CA ILE A 7 21.52 -12.68 -33.85
C ILE A 7 22.46 -13.86 -33.59
N ARG A 8 23.24 -14.28 -34.60
CA ARG A 8 24.19 -15.40 -34.48
C ARG A 8 25.30 -15.09 -33.47
N ALA A 9 25.65 -13.82 -33.27
CA ALA A 9 26.61 -13.39 -32.26
C ALA A 9 26.12 -13.64 -30.81
N VAL A 10 24.82 -13.84 -30.61
CA VAL A 10 24.25 -14.20 -29.29
C VAL A 10 24.41 -15.72 -29.09
N PRO A 11 25.17 -16.20 -28.09
CA PRO A 11 25.45 -17.63 -27.91
C PRO A 11 24.21 -18.53 -27.72
N LEU A 12 23.09 -17.93 -27.29
CA LEU A 12 21.82 -18.64 -27.21
C LEU A 12 21.32 -19.08 -28.60
N PHE A 13 21.51 -18.25 -29.62
CA PHE A 13 20.98 -18.44 -30.98
C PHE A 13 22.04 -18.89 -31.98
N SER A 14 23.31 -18.95 -31.59
CA SER A 14 24.44 -19.21 -32.50
C SER A 14 24.39 -20.54 -33.26
N THR A 15 23.63 -21.52 -32.74
CA THR A 15 23.45 -22.85 -33.35
C THR A 15 22.16 -23.00 -34.15
N LEU A 16 21.33 -21.94 -34.22
CA LEU A 16 20.09 -21.99 -35.00
C LEU A 16 20.36 -22.03 -36.51
N PRO A 17 19.52 -22.74 -37.29
CA PRO A 17 19.55 -22.67 -38.75
C PRO A 17 19.27 -21.24 -39.25
N ASP A 18 19.83 -20.90 -40.40
CA ASP A 18 19.69 -19.58 -41.03
C ASP A 18 18.23 -19.16 -41.20
N SER A 19 17.34 -20.10 -41.54
CA SER A 19 15.90 -19.83 -41.66
C SER A 19 15.22 -19.37 -40.35
N GLU A 20 15.67 -19.89 -39.20
CA GLU A 20 15.16 -19.46 -37.88
C GLU A 20 15.78 -18.13 -37.46
N LEU A 21 17.06 -17.90 -37.80
CA LEU A 21 17.70 -16.60 -37.58
C LEU A 21 17.07 -15.50 -38.44
N GLU A 22 16.71 -15.81 -39.70
CA GLU A 22 15.94 -14.91 -40.56
C GLU A 22 14.59 -14.60 -39.95
N ASN A 23 13.86 -15.60 -39.47
CA ASN A 23 12.57 -15.39 -38.81
C ASN A 23 12.70 -14.48 -37.58
N LEU A 24 13.71 -14.69 -36.74
CA LEU A 24 13.99 -13.81 -35.60
C LEU A 24 14.38 -12.40 -36.04
N ALA A 25 15.18 -12.24 -37.08
CA ALA A 25 15.57 -10.93 -37.61
C ALA A 25 14.37 -10.11 -38.10
N HIS A 26 13.34 -10.78 -38.63
CA HIS A 26 12.11 -10.13 -39.08
C HIS A 26 11.11 -9.84 -37.95
N THR A 27 11.10 -10.63 -36.88
CA THR A 27 10.05 -10.60 -35.86
C THR A 27 10.47 -9.96 -34.55
N ALA A 28 11.76 -9.95 -34.22
CA ALA A 28 12.29 -9.33 -33.01
C ALA A 28 12.43 -7.81 -33.16
N ALA A 29 12.23 -7.08 -32.07
CA ALA A 29 12.38 -5.63 -32.05
C ALA A 29 13.86 -5.23 -31.87
N ASP A 30 14.29 -4.24 -32.67
CA ASP A 30 15.65 -3.67 -32.69
C ASP A 30 15.71 -2.37 -31.88
N LEU A 31 15.95 -2.48 -30.56
CA LEU A 31 15.91 -1.34 -29.65
C LEU A 31 17.26 -0.61 -29.64
N HIS A 32 17.22 0.70 -29.84
CA HIS A 32 18.36 1.60 -29.71
C HIS A 32 18.11 2.50 -28.50
N LEU A 33 18.96 2.39 -27.49
CA LEU A 33 18.79 3.05 -26.20
C LEU A 33 19.92 4.04 -25.95
N CYS A 34 19.57 5.25 -25.56
CA CYS A 34 20.50 6.24 -25.03
C CYS A 34 20.90 5.89 -23.58
N ALA A 35 22.02 6.43 -23.12
CA ALA A 35 22.41 6.30 -21.72
C ALA A 35 21.28 6.81 -20.80
N GLY A 36 20.87 6.00 -19.84
CA GLY A 36 19.75 6.28 -18.94
C GLY A 36 18.40 5.71 -19.38
N GLU A 37 18.24 5.25 -20.63
CA GLU A 37 16.98 4.67 -21.11
C GLU A 37 16.83 3.20 -20.70
N PHE A 38 15.59 2.78 -20.45
CA PHE A 38 15.28 1.43 -19.99
C PHE A 38 14.86 0.52 -21.14
N ALA A 39 15.47 -0.66 -21.21
CA ALA A 39 14.94 -1.75 -22.03
C ALA A 39 13.67 -2.34 -21.41
N VAL A 40 13.64 -2.43 -20.08
CA VAL A 40 12.50 -2.88 -19.28
C VAL A 40 12.62 -2.37 -17.84
N HIS A 41 11.49 -2.02 -17.22
CA HIS A 41 11.43 -1.67 -15.81
C HIS A 41 11.18 -2.90 -14.91
N GLU A 42 11.49 -2.78 -13.63
CA GLU A 42 11.08 -3.76 -12.63
C GLU A 42 9.55 -3.93 -12.65
N GLY A 43 9.07 -5.17 -12.63
CA GLY A 43 7.65 -5.48 -12.82
C GLY A 43 7.17 -5.44 -14.27
N GLY A 44 8.03 -5.13 -15.24
CA GLY A 44 7.71 -5.10 -16.66
C GLY A 44 7.31 -6.47 -17.23
N GLU A 45 6.67 -6.44 -18.40
CA GLU A 45 6.21 -7.64 -19.11
C GLU A 45 7.35 -8.61 -19.41
N ARG A 46 7.05 -9.91 -19.36
CA ARG A 46 8.03 -10.96 -19.70
C ARG A 46 8.34 -10.94 -21.19
N ALA A 47 9.61 -10.81 -21.51
CA ALA A 47 10.18 -10.92 -22.85
C ALA A 47 11.65 -11.35 -22.72
N LEU A 48 12.23 -11.87 -23.79
CA LEU A 48 13.65 -12.18 -23.86
C LEU A 48 14.37 -11.00 -24.52
N TYR A 49 15.48 -10.58 -23.94
CA TYR A 49 16.33 -9.55 -24.51
C TYR A 49 17.75 -10.09 -24.72
N ALA A 50 18.42 -9.60 -25.76
CA ALA A 50 19.83 -9.86 -26.01
C ALA A 50 20.58 -8.54 -26.26
N VAL A 51 21.69 -8.32 -25.58
CA VAL A 51 22.53 -7.14 -25.78
C VAL A 51 23.39 -7.39 -27.02
N LEU A 52 23.26 -6.53 -28.03
CA LEU A 52 24.02 -6.64 -29.28
C LEU A 52 25.25 -5.73 -29.26
N SER A 53 25.13 -4.55 -28.68
CA SER A 53 26.24 -3.62 -28.44
C SER A 53 25.96 -2.72 -27.23
N GLY A 54 27.01 -2.12 -26.67
CA GLY A 54 26.94 -1.26 -25.50
C GLY A 54 26.91 -2.04 -24.18
N LYS A 55 26.31 -1.45 -23.15
CA LYS A 55 26.34 -1.96 -21.78
C LYS A 55 25.04 -1.65 -21.06
N MET A 56 24.37 -2.69 -20.57
CA MET A 56 23.18 -2.55 -19.74
C MET A 56 23.52 -2.77 -18.28
N GLU A 57 22.93 -1.99 -17.39
CA GLU A 57 22.96 -2.19 -15.95
C GLU A 57 21.65 -2.79 -15.45
N VAL A 58 21.77 -3.74 -14.52
CA VAL A 58 20.64 -4.34 -13.83
C VAL A 58 20.42 -3.56 -12.55
N ILE A 59 19.27 -2.91 -12.43
CA ILE A 59 18.93 -2.05 -11.30
C ILE A 59 17.82 -2.70 -10.51
N LYS A 60 17.92 -2.65 -9.20
CA LYS A 60 16.83 -3.03 -8.31
C LYS A 60 16.64 -1.98 -7.24
N THR A 61 15.38 -1.68 -6.95
CA THR A 61 15.05 -0.71 -5.90
C THR A 61 14.89 -1.43 -4.58
N PHE A 62 15.71 -1.08 -3.59
CA PHE A 62 15.56 -1.53 -2.21
C PHE A 62 15.36 -0.29 -1.34
N ASP A 63 14.27 -0.26 -0.57
CA ASP A 63 13.95 0.85 0.35
C ASP A 63 13.92 2.23 -0.34
N GLY A 64 13.47 2.28 -1.61
CA GLY A 64 13.43 3.51 -2.41
C GLY A 64 14.76 3.97 -3.00
N ILE A 65 15.84 3.18 -2.84
CA ILE A 65 17.17 3.46 -3.38
C ILE A 65 17.47 2.49 -4.53
N GLU A 66 17.82 3.02 -5.71
CA GLU A 66 18.31 2.22 -6.83
C GLU A 66 19.69 1.64 -6.51
N ARG A 67 19.84 0.32 -6.66
CA ARG A 67 21.14 -0.36 -6.59
C ARG A 67 21.42 -1.10 -7.89
N THR A 68 22.63 -0.93 -8.42
CA THR A 68 23.10 -1.72 -9.56
C THR A 68 23.55 -3.10 -9.08
N LEU A 69 22.83 -4.14 -9.50
CA LEU A 69 23.10 -5.55 -9.16
C LEU A 69 24.15 -6.19 -10.07
N GLY A 70 24.43 -5.58 -11.22
CA GLY A 70 25.41 -6.08 -12.17
C GLY A 70 25.18 -5.51 -13.57
N TRP A 71 25.91 -6.08 -14.54
CA TRP A 71 25.92 -5.58 -15.91
C TRP A 71 25.56 -6.70 -16.90
N ARG A 72 25.09 -6.30 -18.08
CA ARG A 72 24.95 -7.16 -19.27
C ARG A 72 25.74 -6.54 -20.40
N LEU A 73 26.61 -7.35 -20.99
CA LEU A 73 27.53 -6.99 -22.05
C LEU A 73 27.07 -7.62 -23.37
N PRO A 74 27.62 -7.21 -24.52
CA PRO A 74 27.27 -7.78 -25.82
C PRO A 74 27.38 -9.30 -25.84
N GLY A 75 26.40 -9.97 -26.46
CA GLY A 75 26.24 -11.41 -26.47
C GLY A 75 25.51 -11.99 -25.24
N THR A 76 25.27 -11.21 -24.18
CA THR A 76 24.50 -11.69 -23.03
C THR A 76 23.00 -11.46 -23.19
N ILE A 77 22.20 -12.34 -22.58
CA ILE A 77 20.74 -12.23 -22.56
C ILE A 77 20.20 -11.82 -21.18
N PHE A 78 18.97 -11.34 -21.15
CA PHE A 78 18.17 -11.19 -19.93
C PHE A 78 16.67 -11.43 -20.21
N GLY A 79 15.93 -11.89 -19.19
CA GLY A 79 14.51 -12.25 -19.33
C GLY A 79 14.22 -13.75 -19.24
N GLU A 80 15.26 -14.58 -19.12
CA GLU A 80 15.15 -16.03 -18.91
C GLU A 80 14.39 -16.42 -17.64
N VAL A 81 14.60 -15.73 -16.53
CA VAL A 81 13.89 -16.02 -15.27
C VAL A 81 12.39 -15.67 -15.37
N PRO A 82 12.00 -14.45 -15.82
CA PRO A 82 10.61 -14.11 -16.11
C PRO A 82 9.90 -15.11 -17.04
N LEU A 83 10.58 -15.58 -18.10
CA LEU A 83 10.01 -16.55 -19.02
C LEU A 83 9.88 -17.94 -18.40
N ALA A 84 10.91 -18.42 -17.69
CA ALA A 84 10.89 -19.75 -17.07
C ALA A 84 9.87 -19.85 -15.92
N LEU A 85 9.74 -18.82 -15.09
CA LEU A 85 8.85 -18.81 -13.92
C LEU A 85 7.48 -18.20 -14.21
N SER A 86 7.24 -17.73 -15.44
CA SER A 86 6.05 -16.96 -15.79
C SER A 86 5.81 -15.75 -14.87
N SER A 87 6.89 -15.12 -14.41
CA SER A 87 6.86 -13.96 -13.50
C SER A 87 7.18 -12.66 -14.26
N PRO A 88 6.86 -11.49 -13.68
CA PRO A 88 7.39 -10.21 -14.16
C PRO A 88 8.91 -10.11 -14.01
N PHE A 89 9.53 -9.07 -14.60
CA PHE A 89 10.95 -8.76 -14.40
C PHE A 89 11.26 -8.43 -12.93
N PRO A 90 12.22 -9.13 -12.28
CA PRO A 90 12.55 -8.93 -10.86
C PRO A 90 13.45 -7.70 -10.58
N GLY A 91 13.80 -6.96 -11.62
CA GLY A 91 14.64 -5.75 -11.60
C GLY A 91 14.58 -5.06 -12.96
N ALA A 92 14.97 -3.79 -13.01
CA ALA A 92 15.01 -2.98 -14.22
C ALA A 92 16.34 -3.15 -14.97
N TYR A 93 16.33 -2.90 -16.28
CA TYR A 93 17.51 -2.94 -17.15
C TYR A 93 17.64 -1.62 -17.88
N ARG A 94 18.65 -0.84 -17.52
CA ARG A 94 18.93 0.50 -18.05
C ARG A 94 20.21 0.49 -18.88
N ALA A 95 20.24 1.25 -19.96
CA ALA A 95 21.44 1.44 -20.76
C ALA A 95 22.41 2.34 -20.00
N ALA A 96 23.59 1.83 -19.65
CA ALA A 96 24.64 2.61 -18.99
C ALA A 96 25.37 3.55 -19.97
N GLU A 97 25.38 3.15 -21.24
CA GLU A 97 25.88 3.90 -22.39
C GLU A 97 24.97 3.63 -23.59
N ALA A 98 25.19 4.32 -24.72
CA ALA A 98 24.42 4.05 -25.94
C ALA A 98 24.50 2.55 -26.31
N SER A 99 23.34 1.89 -26.32
CA SER A 99 23.26 0.42 -26.39
C SER A 99 22.23 -0.03 -27.40
N ARG A 100 22.49 -1.16 -28.07
CA ARG A 100 21.57 -1.80 -29.00
C ARG A 100 21.14 -3.14 -28.44
N VAL A 101 19.83 -3.36 -28.32
CA VAL A 101 19.25 -4.54 -27.66
C VAL A 101 18.18 -5.14 -28.55
N MET A 102 18.27 -6.46 -28.79
CA MET A 102 17.19 -7.21 -29.42
C MET A 102 16.16 -7.61 -28.38
N ARG A 103 14.86 -7.44 -28.67
CA ARG A 103 13.74 -7.93 -27.86
C ARG A 103 12.92 -8.97 -28.62
N VAL A 104 12.72 -10.13 -28.02
CA VAL A 104 11.87 -11.24 -28.49
C VAL A 104 10.71 -11.40 -27.51
N ASP A 105 9.48 -11.25 -28.00
CA ASP A 105 8.31 -11.34 -27.13
C ASP A 105 8.03 -12.79 -26.70
N ALA A 106 7.37 -12.96 -25.55
CA ALA A 106 7.15 -14.29 -24.98
C ALA A 106 6.49 -15.31 -25.94
N PRO A 107 5.44 -14.98 -26.73
CA PRO A 107 4.87 -15.92 -27.68
C PRO A 107 5.86 -16.37 -28.76
N GLN A 108 6.69 -15.45 -29.26
CA GLN A 108 7.72 -15.75 -30.25
C GLN A 108 8.81 -16.64 -29.66
N TYR A 109 9.24 -16.34 -28.43
CA TYR A 109 10.17 -17.18 -27.69
C TYR A 109 9.65 -18.61 -27.51
N TYR A 110 8.38 -18.78 -27.11
CA TYR A 110 7.80 -20.11 -26.91
C TYR A 110 7.66 -20.90 -28.22
N ALA A 111 7.33 -20.22 -29.32
CA ALA A 111 7.33 -20.84 -30.65
C ALA A 111 8.73 -21.32 -31.03
N LEU A 112 9.75 -20.49 -30.83
CA LEU A 112 11.16 -20.85 -31.07
C LEU A 112 11.61 -22.01 -30.17
N ALA A 113 11.27 -21.97 -28.88
CA ALA A 113 11.63 -23.00 -27.92
C ALA A 113 10.97 -24.35 -28.23
N ALA A 114 9.75 -24.34 -28.80
CA ALA A 114 9.07 -25.54 -29.27
C ALA A 114 9.72 -26.12 -30.54
N ALA A 115 10.21 -25.26 -31.44
CA ALA A 115 10.90 -25.66 -32.66
C ALA A 115 12.37 -26.10 -32.42
N SER A 116 13.02 -25.53 -31.40
CA SER A 116 14.42 -25.79 -31.07
C SER A 116 14.60 -26.19 -29.60
N PRO A 117 14.64 -27.50 -29.30
CA PRO A 117 14.87 -28.01 -27.94
C PRO A 117 16.19 -27.54 -27.32
N GLU A 118 17.21 -27.25 -28.14
CA GLU A 118 18.50 -26.75 -27.66
C GLU A 118 18.39 -25.35 -27.04
N VAL A 119 17.62 -24.45 -27.67
CA VAL A 119 17.35 -23.10 -27.13
C VAL A 119 16.61 -23.20 -25.81
N ALA A 120 15.59 -24.06 -25.72
CA ALA A 120 14.85 -24.30 -24.49
C ALA A 120 15.75 -24.84 -23.36
N PHE A 121 16.66 -25.76 -23.68
CA PHE A 121 17.61 -26.33 -22.73
C PHE A 121 18.61 -25.28 -22.22
N LYS A 122 19.24 -24.51 -23.11
CA LYS A 122 20.17 -23.42 -22.76
C LYS A 122 19.48 -22.35 -21.90
N MET A 123 18.26 -21.97 -22.25
CA MET A 123 17.45 -21.03 -21.46
C MET A 123 17.12 -21.56 -20.07
N GLY A 124 16.72 -22.83 -19.96
CA GLY A 124 16.47 -23.46 -18.67
C GLY A 124 17.73 -23.53 -17.79
N ALA A 125 18.91 -23.79 -18.39
CA ALA A 125 20.18 -23.78 -17.68
C ALA A 125 20.53 -22.38 -17.16
N LEU A 126 20.44 -21.35 -18.01
CA LEU A 126 20.69 -19.96 -17.63
C LEU A 126 19.70 -19.47 -16.56
N ALA A 127 18.42 -19.84 -16.65
CA ALA A 127 17.44 -19.51 -15.64
C ALA A 127 17.76 -20.17 -14.30
N ARG A 128 18.13 -21.46 -14.27
CA ARG A 128 18.52 -22.15 -13.02
C ARG A 128 19.76 -21.55 -12.38
N GLU A 129 20.79 -21.26 -13.17
CA GLU A 129 22.01 -20.59 -12.69
C GLU A 129 21.69 -19.24 -12.05
N ARG A 130 20.82 -18.45 -12.69
CA ARG A 130 20.43 -17.12 -12.18
C ARG A 130 19.48 -17.19 -11.00
N ILE A 131 18.61 -18.18 -10.92
CA ILE A 131 17.78 -18.45 -9.74
C ILE A 131 18.67 -18.84 -8.55
N GLY A 132 19.66 -19.70 -8.76
CA GLY A 132 20.66 -20.03 -7.75
C GLY A 132 21.51 -18.82 -7.33
N GLY A 133 21.89 -17.97 -8.29
CA GLY A 133 22.57 -16.70 -8.04
C GLY A 133 21.70 -15.71 -7.24
N LEU A 134 20.41 -15.60 -7.56
CA LEU A 134 19.43 -14.79 -6.81
C LEU A 134 19.22 -15.30 -5.38
N GLN A 135 19.26 -16.62 -5.15
CA GLN A 135 19.23 -17.21 -3.81
C GLN A 135 20.51 -16.88 -3.02
N SER A 136 21.68 -16.84 -3.67
CA SER A 136 22.95 -16.45 -3.04
C SER A 136 23.11 -14.94 -2.80
N LEU A 137 22.54 -14.08 -3.66
CA LEU A 137 22.45 -12.63 -3.46
C LEU A 137 21.36 -12.25 -2.44
N SER A 138 20.39 -13.14 -2.21
CA SER A 138 19.39 -13.07 -1.15
C SER A 138 19.89 -13.62 0.20
N ALA A 139 21.16 -14.04 0.30
CA ALA A 139 21.66 -14.72 1.49
C ALA A 139 21.95 -13.77 2.68
N GLU A 140 22.08 -12.47 2.44
CA GLU A 140 21.93 -11.50 3.53
C GLU A 140 20.54 -10.86 3.41
N PRO A 141 19.56 -11.25 4.25
CA PRO A 141 18.36 -10.45 4.40
C PRO A 141 18.81 -9.00 4.71
N PRO A 142 18.25 -7.98 4.05
CA PRO A 142 18.60 -6.60 4.35
C PRO A 142 18.44 -6.39 5.85
N LYS A 143 19.52 -5.95 6.53
CA LYS A 143 19.48 -5.73 7.98
C LYS A 143 18.29 -4.84 8.31
N ALA A 144 17.39 -5.35 9.13
CA ALA A 144 16.22 -4.59 9.55
C ALA A 144 16.69 -3.27 10.17
N ARG A 145 16.04 -2.17 9.79
CA ARG A 145 16.34 -0.84 10.35
C ARG A 145 16.02 -0.75 11.83
N VAL A 146 15.11 -1.60 12.30
CA VAL A 146 14.65 -1.68 13.68
C VAL A 146 14.54 -3.14 14.08
N THR A 147 15.03 -3.49 15.27
CA THR A 147 14.68 -4.75 15.95
C THR A 147 13.79 -4.42 17.13
N ILE A 148 12.62 -5.05 17.20
CA ILE A 148 11.65 -4.89 18.27
C ILE A 148 11.64 -6.17 19.11
N VAL A 149 11.73 -6.02 20.43
CA VAL A 149 11.53 -7.10 21.39
C VAL A 149 10.29 -6.75 22.19
N GLY A 150 9.27 -7.60 22.17
CA GLY A 150 8.06 -7.33 22.91
C GLY A 150 6.99 -8.40 22.74
N ASN A 151 6.07 -8.49 23.71
CA ASN A 151 4.99 -9.46 23.64
C ASN A 151 4.05 -9.16 22.45
N ARG A 152 3.66 -10.19 21.69
CA ARG A 152 2.78 -10.06 20.53
C ARG A 152 1.41 -9.48 20.85
N TRP A 153 0.97 -9.58 22.10
CA TRP A 153 -0.31 -9.09 22.60
C TRP A 153 -0.21 -7.78 23.38
N ASP A 154 0.97 -7.16 23.44
CA ASP A 154 1.13 -5.80 23.98
C ASP A 154 0.65 -4.78 22.94
N ASP A 155 -0.29 -3.91 23.33
CA ASP A 155 -0.85 -2.85 22.50
C ASP A 155 0.22 -1.92 21.94
N ALA A 156 1.18 -1.51 22.78
CA ALA A 156 2.27 -0.66 22.36
C ALA A 156 3.15 -1.37 21.32
N CYS A 157 3.40 -2.67 21.50
CA CYS A 157 4.20 -3.44 20.55
C CYS A 157 3.49 -3.57 19.21
N THR A 158 2.18 -3.82 19.20
CA THR A 158 1.38 -3.89 17.98
C THR A 158 1.32 -2.54 17.27
N LEU A 159 1.08 -1.45 17.99
CA LEU A 159 1.06 -0.10 17.41
C LEU A 159 2.40 0.27 16.76
N LEU A 160 3.53 -0.03 17.41
CA LEU A 160 4.86 0.24 16.86
C LEU A 160 5.16 -0.61 15.62
N ARG A 161 4.81 -1.91 15.65
CA ARG A 161 4.96 -2.79 14.47
C ARG A 161 4.14 -2.30 13.28
N GLN A 162 2.87 -1.93 13.52
CA GLN A 162 1.99 -1.41 12.49
C GLN A 162 2.49 -0.07 11.94
N PHE A 163 2.97 0.82 12.81
CA PHE A 163 3.57 2.09 12.41
C PHE A 163 4.78 1.90 11.48
N LEU A 164 5.71 1.01 11.86
CA LEU A 164 6.91 0.71 11.06
C LEU A 164 6.51 0.09 9.72
N ALA A 165 5.62 -0.91 9.73
CA ALA A 165 5.14 -1.55 8.51
C ALA A 165 4.46 -0.55 7.56
N ARG A 166 3.54 0.28 8.08
CA ARG A 166 2.82 1.28 7.26
C ARG A 166 3.69 2.43 6.76
N ASN A 167 4.80 2.73 7.44
CA ASN A 167 5.81 3.68 6.95
C ASN A 167 6.96 3.00 6.19
N GLN A 168 6.83 1.69 5.88
CA GLN A 168 7.79 0.90 5.11
C GLN A 168 9.20 0.90 5.69
N ILE A 169 9.26 0.83 7.01
CA ILE A 169 10.50 0.73 7.74
C ILE A 169 10.71 -0.74 8.05
N SER A 170 11.77 -1.33 7.49
CA SER A 170 12.13 -2.71 7.73
C SER A 170 12.34 -2.93 9.23
N ALA A 171 11.57 -3.86 9.79
CA ALA A 171 11.60 -4.15 11.20
C ALA A 171 11.54 -5.65 11.43
N ASP A 172 12.40 -6.12 12.32
CA ASP A 172 12.33 -7.45 12.89
C ASP A 172 11.58 -7.39 14.22
N TRP A 173 10.78 -8.42 14.49
CA TRP A 173 10.12 -8.58 15.78
C TRP A 173 10.51 -9.91 16.41
N LEU A 174 10.81 -9.87 17.71
CA LEU A 174 11.17 -11.02 18.53
C LEU A 174 10.29 -11.01 19.78
N ALA A 175 9.80 -12.20 20.15
CA ALA A 175 9.20 -12.39 21.45
C ALA A 175 10.28 -12.30 22.55
N PRO A 176 9.95 -11.83 23.77
CA PRO A 176 10.93 -11.74 24.86
C PRO A 176 11.50 -13.11 25.27
N ASP A 177 10.78 -14.20 25.02
CA ASP A 177 11.15 -15.59 25.29
C ASP A 177 11.74 -16.31 24.07
N ALA A 178 11.99 -15.60 22.96
CA ALA A 178 12.53 -16.21 21.74
C ALA A 178 13.95 -16.76 21.97
N PRO A 179 14.24 -18.04 21.63
CA PRO A 179 15.56 -18.63 21.82
C PRO A 179 16.69 -17.88 21.11
N GLU A 180 16.40 -17.31 19.93
CA GLU A 180 17.38 -16.52 19.17
C GLU A 180 17.58 -15.07 19.66
N LEU A 181 16.87 -14.62 20.71
CA LEU A 181 16.89 -13.22 21.15
C LEU A 181 18.32 -12.74 21.46
N ALA A 182 19.07 -13.50 22.26
CA ALA A 182 20.44 -13.13 22.64
C ALA A 182 21.42 -13.07 21.46
N ALA A 183 21.15 -13.80 20.38
CA ALA A 183 21.97 -13.78 19.18
C ALA A 183 21.62 -12.61 18.25
N ARG A 184 20.35 -12.17 18.25
CA ARG A 184 19.85 -11.11 17.36
C ARG A 184 19.84 -9.72 18.01
N TRP A 185 19.81 -9.65 19.33
CA TRP A 185 19.89 -8.42 20.09
C TRP A 185 21.33 -8.18 20.57
N SER A 186 21.99 -7.18 20.01
CA SER A 186 23.31 -6.80 20.50
C SER A 186 23.21 -6.14 21.88
N GLY A 187 24.07 -6.52 22.83
CA GLY A 187 24.10 -5.97 24.19
C GLY A 187 23.10 -6.61 25.16
N THR A 188 22.82 -5.93 26.28
CA THR A 188 21.92 -6.44 27.32
C THR A 188 20.49 -6.55 26.77
N CYS A 189 19.90 -7.74 26.89
CA CYS A 189 18.51 -7.98 26.51
C CYS A 189 17.56 -7.19 27.43
N PRO A 190 16.47 -6.64 26.88
CA PRO A 190 15.49 -5.88 27.65
C PRO A 190 14.75 -6.78 28.65
N THR A 191 14.43 -6.23 29.82
CA THR A 191 13.54 -6.86 30.79
C THR A 191 12.08 -6.79 30.34
N GLU A 192 11.20 -7.55 30.98
CA GLU A 192 9.76 -7.54 30.67
C GLU A 192 9.14 -6.15 30.84
N SER A 193 9.56 -5.38 31.86
CA SER A 193 9.08 -4.00 32.09
C SER A 193 9.56 -2.99 31.04
N GLU A 194 10.64 -3.29 30.32
CA GLU A 194 11.19 -2.43 29.25
C GLU A 194 10.58 -2.75 27.87
N CYS A 195 9.87 -3.87 27.76
CA CYS A 195 9.20 -4.25 26.53
C CYS A 195 7.94 -3.40 26.28
N PRO A 196 7.58 -3.05 25.01
CA PRO A 196 8.39 -3.27 23.83
C PRO A 196 9.64 -2.39 23.80
N ALA A 197 10.79 -3.02 23.61
CA ALA A 197 12.07 -2.36 23.42
C ALA A 197 12.45 -2.37 21.95
N LEU A 198 13.09 -1.31 21.48
CA LEU A 198 13.49 -1.13 20.09
C LEU A 198 14.98 -0.84 20.03
N ARG A 199 15.66 -1.48 19.09
CA ARG A 199 17.05 -1.18 18.74
C ARG A 199 17.13 -0.73 17.29
N LEU A 200 17.68 0.46 17.08
CA LEU A 200 17.93 1.01 15.75
C LEU A 200 19.30 0.56 15.21
N VAL A 201 19.51 0.67 13.90
CA VAL A 201 20.78 0.30 13.23
C VAL A 201 21.98 1.08 13.76
N ASP A 202 21.78 2.32 14.22
CA ASP A 202 22.83 3.15 14.82
C ASP A 202 23.19 2.73 16.26
N GLY A 203 22.50 1.72 16.81
CA GLY A 203 22.71 1.20 18.16
C GLY A 203 21.82 1.83 19.23
N THR A 204 21.02 2.86 18.90
CA THR A 204 20.07 3.48 19.82
C THR A 204 19.07 2.46 20.35
N VAL A 205 18.86 2.46 21.68
CA VAL A 205 17.89 1.59 22.35
C VAL A 205 16.79 2.45 22.96
N LEU A 206 15.54 2.08 22.72
CA LEU A 206 14.36 2.75 23.23
C LEU A 206 13.51 1.75 24.01
N SER A 207 12.98 2.18 25.15
CA SER A 207 12.03 1.40 25.95
C SER A 207 10.67 2.06 25.85
N ARG A 208 9.69 1.35 25.28
CA ARG A 208 8.30 1.81 25.08
C ARG A 208 8.19 3.23 24.48
N PRO A 209 8.93 3.57 23.38
CA PRO A 209 8.94 4.92 22.84
C PRO A 209 7.57 5.34 22.30
N ALA A 210 7.31 6.64 22.33
CA ALA A 210 6.18 7.21 21.61
C ALA A 210 6.42 7.16 20.09
N THR A 211 5.36 6.96 19.31
CA THR A 211 5.46 6.87 17.84
C THR A 211 6.13 8.10 17.20
N ARG A 212 5.86 9.31 17.72
CA ARG A 212 6.46 10.56 17.23
C ARG A 212 7.97 10.63 17.46
N GLU A 213 8.42 10.20 18.63
CA GLU A 213 9.84 10.14 18.97
C GLU A 213 10.57 9.18 18.02
N LEU A 214 10.01 7.97 17.86
CA LEU A 214 10.53 6.97 16.94
C LEU A 214 10.55 7.48 15.48
N ALA A 215 9.51 8.17 15.05
CA ALA A 215 9.44 8.77 13.71
C ALA A 215 10.61 9.73 13.46
N GLY A 216 10.91 10.62 14.42
CA GLY A 216 12.02 11.56 14.34
C GLY A 216 13.37 10.86 14.24
N LEU A 217 13.62 9.84 15.08
CA LEU A 217 14.85 9.04 15.05
C LEU A 217 15.01 8.26 13.75
N LEU A 218 13.91 7.86 13.11
CA LEU A 218 13.92 7.16 11.83
C LEU A 218 14.03 8.07 10.60
N GLY A 219 14.14 9.39 10.82
CA GLY A 219 14.25 10.39 9.76
C GLY A 219 12.92 10.72 9.08
N LEU A 220 11.79 10.34 9.67
CA LEU A 220 10.49 10.78 9.20
C LEU A 220 10.22 12.20 9.68
N GLN A 221 9.63 13.01 8.81
CA GLN A 221 9.36 14.40 9.14
C GLN A 221 8.11 14.53 10.02
N THR A 222 8.24 15.20 11.16
CA THR A 222 7.16 15.39 12.16
C THR A 222 6.91 16.86 12.50
N GLN A 223 7.73 17.76 11.98
CA GLN A 223 7.64 19.21 12.18
C GLN A 223 7.61 19.94 10.83
N PRO A 224 6.81 21.01 10.71
CA PRO A 224 6.76 21.83 9.52
C PRO A 224 8.06 22.62 9.34
N ARG A 225 8.53 22.76 8.10
CA ARG A 225 9.69 23.61 7.74
C ARG A 225 9.32 25.08 7.60
N LEU A 226 8.07 25.35 7.22
CA LEU A 226 7.57 26.68 6.92
C LEU A 226 6.47 27.07 7.90
N ALA A 227 6.35 28.37 8.17
CA ALA A 227 5.24 28.90 8.95
C ALA A 227 3.93 29.01 8.12
N GLY A 228 4.03 29.01 6.78
CA GLY A 228 2.92 29.25 5.87
C GLY A 228 3.01 28.48 4.56
N TYR A 229 1.86 27.98 4.11
CA TYR A 229 1.69 27.14 2.92
C TYR A 229 0.61 27.71 1.99
N ASP A 230 0.66 27.36 0.71
CA ASP A 230 -0.40 27.74 -0.23
C ASP A 230 -1.60 26.78 -0.09
N THR A 231 -1.31 25.50 0.18
CA THR A 231 -2.33 24.47 0.45
C THR A 231 -1.86 23.52 1.55
N ALA A 232 -2.72 23.29 2.53
CA ALA A 232 -2.58 22.22 3.52
C ALA A 232 -3.61 21.12 3.27
N ILE A 233 -3.16 19.87 3.26
CA ILE A 233 -3.96 18.67 3.05
C ILE A 233 -3.99 17.91 4.37
N ILE A 234 -5.17 17.64 4.89
CA ILE A 234 -5.36 16.95 6.16
C ILE A 234 -5.79 15.51 5.87
N GLY A 235 -4.87 14.57 6.05
CA GLY A 235 -5.03 13.15 5.73
C GLY A 235 -4.15 12.72 4.54
N GLY A 236 -3.38 11.65 4.73
CA GLY A 236 -2.46 11.05 3.78
C GLY A 236 -3.00 9.79 3.10
N GLY A 237 -4.33 9.65 2.97
CA GLY A 237 -4.95 8.59 2.16
C GLY A 237 -4.78 8.81 0.65
N PRO A 238 -5.39 7.97 -0.21
CA PRO A 238 -5.26 8.10 -1.67
C PRO A 238 -5.67 9.48 -2.21
N ALA A 239 -6.74 10.07 -1.67
CA ALA A 239 -7.16 11.43 -2.03
C ALA A 239 -6.12 12.49 -1.65
N GLY A 240 -5.62 12.43 -0.41
CA GLY A 240 -4.63 13.39 0.07
C GLY A 240 -3.28 13.25 -0.62
N LEU A 241 -2.83 12.02 -0.89
CA LEU A 241 -1.59 11.77 -1.64
C LEU A 241 -1.71 12.24 -3.10
N ALA A 242 -2.88 12.06 -3.73
CA ALA A 242 -3.12 12.63 -5.05
C ALA A 242 -3.07 14.16 -5.02
N ALA A 243 -3.78 14.79 -4.08
CA ALA A 243 -3.69 16.24 -3.89
C ALA A 243 -2.25 16.71 -3.65
N ALA A 244 -1.44 15.95 -2.91
CA ALA A 244 -0.05 16.27 -2.65
C ALA A 244 0.81 16.22 -3.92
N VAL A 245 0.64 15.19 -4.76
CA VAL A 245 1.33 15.07 -6.05
C VAL A 245 0.98 16.25 -6.95
N TYR A 246 -0.32 16.53 -7.14
CA TYR A 246 -0.77 17.58 -8.04
C TYR A 246 -0.38 18.97 -7.53
N GLY A 247 -0.63 19.27 -6.25
CA GLY A 247 -0.28 20.56 -5.64
C GLY A 247 1.20 20.87 -5.75
N ALA A 248 2.07 19.91 -5.43
CA ALA A 248 3.50 20.10 -5.56
C ALA A 248 3.96 20.20 -7.03
N SER A 249 3.41 19.38 -7.94
CA SER A 249 3.76 19.46 -9.37
C SER A 249 3.35 20.77 -10.04
N GLU A 250 2.31 21.42 -9.53
CA GLU A 250 1.78 22.70 -10.02
C GLU A 250 2.41 23.91 -9.29
N GLY A 251 3.43 23.67 -8.46
CA GLY A 251 4.27 24.71 -7.86
C GLY A 251 3.73 25.31 -6.55
N LEU A 252 2.69 24.73 -5.95
CA LEU A 252 2.20 25.15 -4.65
C LEU A 252 3.14 24.68 -3.53
N ARG A 253 3.34 25.53 -2.50
CA ARG A 253 3.91 25.05 -1.23
C ARG A 253 2.86 24.18 -0.54
N THR A 254 2.96 22.87 -0.76
CA THR A 254 1.98 21.88 -0.30
C THR A 254 2.45 21.15 0.95
N LEU A 255 1.62 21.17 1.98
CA LEU A 255 1.79 20.41 3.22
C LEU A 255 0.75 19.29 3.31
N VAL A 256 1.17 18.09 3.69
CA VAL A 256 0.28 16.99 4.10
C VAL A 256 0.48 16.72 5.59
N LEU A 257 -0.63 16.70 6.32
CA LEU A 257 -0.70 16.36 7.74
C LEU A 257 -1.32 14.97 7.88
N GLU A 258 -0.52 13.98 8.25
CA GLU A 258 -0.92 12.59 8.42
C GLU A 258 -0.73 12.14 9.87
N ARG A 259 -1.81 11.67 10.49
CA ARG A 259 -1.84 11.27 11.92
C ARG A 259 -1.06 10.00 12.21
N GLU A 260 -0.94 9.10 11.24
CA GLU A 260 -0.34 7.78 11.42
C GLU A 260 0.72 7.53 10.36
N ALA A 261 0.27 7.17 9.15
CA ALA A 261 1.13 6.75 8.06
C ALA A 261 0.41 6.94 6.72
N PRO A 262 1.15 7.36 5.67
CA PRO A 262 0.60 7.49 4.33
C PRO A 262 -0.09 6.21 3.82
N GLY A 263 -1.15 6.39 3.03
CA GLY A 263 -1.98 5.33 2.45
C GLY A 263 -3.39 5.25 3.05
N GLY A 264 -3.61 5.79 4.25
CA GLY A 264 -4.90 5.75 4.93
C GLY A 264 -5.47 4.33 5.03
N GLN A 265 -6.80 4.19 5.00
CA GLN A 265 -7.46 2.87 5.02
C GLN A 265 -7.13 2.02 3.78
N ALA A 266 -6.99 2.64 2.60
CA ALA A 266 -6.65 1.89 1.39
C ALA A 266 -5.29 1.21 1.50
N GLY A 267 -4.34 1.83 2.22
CA GLY A 267 -3.02 1.30 2.53
C GLY A 267 -3.03 -0.04 3.26
N THR A 268 -4.11 -0.38 3.96
CA THR A 268 -4.25 -1.69 4.61
C THR A 268 -4.83 -2.75 3.69
N SER A 269 -5.21 -2.42 2.45
CA SER A 269 -5.78 -3.41 1.53
C SER A 269 -4.72 -4.38 1.03
N SER A 270 -4.96 -5.68 1.15
CA SER A 270 -4.06 -6.72 0.66
C SER A 270 -3.97 -6.73 -0.88
N ARG A 271 -5.05 -6.36 -1.56
CA ARG A 271 -5.11 -6.25 -3.03
C ARG A 271 -6.24 -5.33 -3.50
N ILE A 272 -5.94 -4.51 -4.48
CA ILE A 272 -6.88 -3.63 -5.19
C ILE A 272 -6.84 -4.03 -6.66
N GLU A 273 -7.88 -4.72 -7.14
CA GLU A 273 -7.97 -5.21 -8.53
C GLU A 273 -8.66 -4.23 -9.48
N ASN A 274 -9.40 -3.27 -8.93
CA ASN A 274 -10.23 -2.34 -9.69
C ASN A 274 -9.61 -0.94 -9.81
N TYR A 275 -8.28 -0.84 -9.77
CA TYR A 275 -7.54 0.39 -10.01
C TYR A 275 -6.85 0.30 -11.38
N LEU A 276 -7.26 1.18 -12.30
CA LEU A 276 -6.79 1.18 -13.68
C LEU A 276 -5.27 1.39 -13.75
N GLY A 277 -4.62 0.69 -14.68
CA GLY A 277 -3.16 0.71 -14.84
C GLY A 277 -2.42 -0.42 -14.12
N PHE A 278 -3.13 -1.25 -13.33
CA PHE A 278 -2.56 -2.41 -12.65
C PHE A 278 -3.28 -3.69 -13.07
N PRO A 279 -2.87 -4.34 -14.18
CA PRO A 279 -3.60 -5.48 -14.74
C PRO A 279 -3.67 -6.69 -13.80
N ASN A 280 -2.70 -6.82 -12.89
CA ASN A 280 -2.65 -7.88 -11.87
C ASN A 280 -3.11 -7.37 -10.48
N GLY A 281 -3.75 -6.21 -10.43
CA GLY A 281 -4.01 -5.48 -9.19
C GLY A 281 -2.74 -4.94 -8.54
N VAL A 282 -2.93 -4.15 -7.49
CA VAL A 282 -1.86 -3.54 -6.69
C VAL A 282 -2.21 -3.66 -5.22
N SER A 283 -1.22 -3.83 -4.36
CA SER A 283 -1.46 -3.77 -2.91
C SER A 283 -1.67 -2.32 -2.46
N GLY A 284 -2.43 -2.12 -1.38
CA GLY A 284 -2.74 -0.79 -0.88
C GLY A 284 -1.51 0.00 -0.44
N ASP A 285 -0.61 -0.68 0.25
CA ASP A 285 0.68 -0.17 0.71
C ASP A 285 1.62 0.18 -0.45
N GLU A 286 1.67 -0.65 -1.50
CA GLU A 286 2.44 -0.36 -2.72
C GLU A 286 1.91 0.88 -3.46
N LEU A 287 0.59 1.00 -3.59
CA LEU A 287 -0.03 2.17 -4.22
C LEU A 287 0.30 3.46 -3.44
N ALA A 288 0.15 3.41 -2.11
CA ALA A 288 0.48 4.52 -1.22
C ALA A 288 1.98 4.87 -1.28
N SER A 289 2.85 3.85 -1.34
CA SER A 289 4.30 4.00 -1.49
C SER A 289 4.67 4.87 -2.68
N ARG A 290 4.14 4.50 -3.85
CA ARG A 290 4.49 5.11 -5.12
C ARG A 290 4.01 6.55 -5.14
N ALA A 291 2.79 6.80 -4.65
CA ALA A 291 2.25 8.14 -4.53
C ALA A 291 3.04 9.02 -3.54
N LEU A 292 3.43 8.47 -2.38
CA LEU A 292 4.25 9.18 -1.39
C LEU A 292 5.64 9.56 -1.95
N GLN A 293 6.32 8.62 -2.61
CA GLN A 293 7.61 8.86 -3.25
C GLN A 293 7.49 9.95 -4.33
N GLN A 294 6.45 9.88 -5.14
CA GLN A 294 6.18 10.88 -6.17
C GLN A 294 5.92 12.27 -5.56
N ALA A 295 5.06 12.37 -4.54
CA ALA A 295 4.74 13.63 -3.88
C ALA A 295 5.99 14.28 -3.26
N ARG A 296 6.80 13.50 -2.54
CA ARG A 296 8.07 13.98 -1.95
C ARG A 296 9.06 14.44 -3.01
N ARG A 297 9.23 13.68 -4.09
CA ARG A 297 10.13 14.05 -5.21
C ARG A 297 9.72 15.37 -5.85
N LEU A 298 8.42 15.65 -5.93
CA LEU A 298 7.87 16.89 -6.48
C LEU A 298 7.91 18.08 -5.51
N GLY A 299 8.27 17.85 -4.24
CA GLY A 299 8.43 18.91 -3.25
C GLY A 299 7.28 19.03 -2.24
N ALA A 300 6.31 18.11 -2.23
CA ALA A 300 5.30 18.08 -1.17
C ALA A 300 5.96 17.75 0.18
N GLU A 301 5.64 18.54 1.19
CA GLU A 301 6.07 18.29 2.56
C GLU A 301 5.07 17.37 3.25
N ILE A 302 5.53 16.23 3.79
CA ILE A 302 4.67 15.21 4.40
C ILE A 302 5.05 15.06 5.87
N LEU A 303 4.17 15.54 6.76
CA LEU A 303 4.32 15.33 8.19
C LEU A 303 3.53 14.08 8.60
N VAL A 304 4.20 13.15 9.25
CA VAL A 304 3.57 11.95 9.82
C VAL A 304 3.50 12.07 11.34
N THR A 305 2.66 11.26 11.96
CA THR A 305 2.42 11.28 13.41
C THR A 305 1.88 12.62 13.93
N ARG A 306 1.20 13.42 13.10
CA ARG A 306 0.61 14.72 13.47
C ARG A 306 -0.90 14.71 13.28
N SER A 307 -1.62 15.07 14.34
CA SER A 307 -3.07 15.23 14.32
C SER A 307 -3.43 16.71 14.28
N VAL A 308 -4.49 17.04 13.54
CA VAL A 308 -5.10 18.37 13.60
C VAL A 308 -6.18 18.35 14.67
N GLU A 309 -6.09 19.28 15.62
CA GLU A 309 -7.05 19.39 16.73
C GLU A 309 -8.13 20.44 16.45
N ARG A 310 -7.77 21.51 15.74
CA ARG A 310 -8.68 22.62 15.44
C ARG A 310 -8.27 23.35 14.16
N ILE A 311 -9.26 23.81 13.39
CA ILE A 311 -9.07 24.79 12.31
C ILE A 311 -9.74 26.09 12.72
N ASP A 312 -8.99 27.17 12.61
CA ASP A 312 -9.49 28.53 12.70
C ASP A 312 -9.78 29.03 11.28
N VAL A 313 -11.07 29.10 10.92
CA VAL A 313 -11.50 29.35 9.54
C VAL A 313 -11.23 30.78 9.09
N GLU A 314 -11.31 31.75 10.00
CA GLU A 314 -11.09 33.17 9.72
C GLU A 314 -9.61 33.45 9.46
N THR A 315 -8.74 32.95 10.35
CA THR A 315 -7.30 33.18 10.26
C THR A 315 -6.55 32.15 9.42
N ARG A 316 -7.26 31.13 8.90
CA ARG A 316 -6.72 29.96 8.19
C ARG A 316 -5.59 29.25 8.94
N ARG A 317 -5.71 29.22 10.26
CA ARG A 317 -4.71 28.63 11.14
C ARG A 317 -5.11 27.21 11.52
N ILE A 318 -4.20 26.27 11.33
CA ILE A 318 -4.41 24.84 11.60
C ILE A 318 -3.61 24.50 12.85
N HIS A 319 -4.30 24.15 13.92
CA HIS A 319 -3.71 23.79 15.21
C HIS A 319 -3.43 22.29 15.23
N LEU A 320 -2.17 21.96 15.48
CA LEU A 320 -1.68 20.59 15.57
C LEU A 320 -1.57 20.17 17.02
N ASP A 321 -1.63 18.87 17.24
CA ASP A 321 -1.38 18.30 18.55
C ASP A 321 0.03 18.64 19.05
N GLY A 322 0.17 18.86 20.36
CA GLY A 322 1.41 19.36 20.97
C GLY A 322 1.60 20.89 20.91
N GLY A 323 0.59 21.63 20.45
CA GLY A 323 0.54 23.10 20.53
C GLY A 323 1.11 23.85 19.32
N ASP A 324 1.71 23.14 18.36
CA ASP A 324 2.17 23.76 17.12
C ASP A 324 0.98 24.22 16.26
N ALA A 325 1.25 25.13 15.32
CA ALA A 325 0.28 25.47 14.31
C ALA A 325 0.94 25.92 13.02
N VAL A 326 0.21 25.77 11.93
CA VAL A 326 0.62 26.21 10.59
C VAL A 326 -0.48 27.06 9.97
N HIS A 327 -0.10 27.96 9.08
CA HIS A 327 -1.05 28.73 8.28
C HIS A 327 -1.10 28.19 6.84
N ALA A 328 -2.28 28.15 6.24
CA ALA A 328 -2.42 27.74 4.84
C ALA A 328 -3.52 28.53 4.12
N ARG A 329 -3.24 29.03 2.91
CA ARG A 329 -4.23 29.83 2.15
C ARG A 329 -5.46 29.01 1.75
N THR A 330 -5.26 27.72 1.48
CA THR A 330 -6.34 26.75 1.23
C THR A 330 -6.17 25.50 2.08
N ILE A 331 -7.27 24.84 2.41
CA ILE A 331 -7.29 23.61 3.20
C ILE A 331 -8.04 22.53 2.42
N ILE A 332 -7.49 21.32 2.34
CA ILE A 332 -8.14 20.16 1.74
C ILE A 332 -8.32 19.09 2.82
N LEU A 333 -9.58 18.81 3.17
CA LEU A 333 -9.95 17.73 4.07
C LEU A 333 -9.98 16.41 3.30
N ALA A 334 -9.00 15.55 3.57
CA ALA A 334 -8.82 14.23 2.97
C ALA A 334 -8.70 13.14 4.05
N THR A 335 -9.39 13.32 5.18
CA THR A 335 -9.27 12.46 6.37
C THR A 335 -9.94 11.09 6.21
N GLY A 336 -10.69 10.89 5.12
CA GLY A 336 -11.40 9.65 4.84
C GLY A 336 -12.42 9.30 5.92
N VAL A 337 -12.48 8.02 6.28
CA VAL A 337 -13.42 7.45 7.25
C VAL A 337 -12.68 6.53 8.23
N THR A 338 -13.33 6.18 9.33
CA THR A 338 -12.86 5.21 10.32
C THR A 338 -13.82 4.03 10.38
N TRP A 339 -13.30 2.81 10.55
CA TRP A 339 -14.13 1.61 10.65
C TRP A 339 -15.17 1.74 11.77
N ARG A 340 -16.40 1.32 11.46
CA ARG A 340 -17.47 1.24 12.43
C ARG A 340 -17.12 0.18 13.47
N ARG A 341 -17.26 0.51 14.75
CA ARG A 341 -17.01 -0.41 15.86
C ARG A 341 -18.22 -1.29 16.14
N LEU A 342 -17.96 -2.48 16.69
CA LEU A 342 -19.00 -3.38 17.17
C LEU A 342 -19.28 -3.04 18.63
N ALA A 343 -20.52 -2.71 18.96
CA ALA A 343 -20.97 -2.48 20.33
C ALA A 343 -21.22 -3.82 21.02
N ILE A 344 -20.15 -4.54 21.33
CA ILE A 344 -20.18 -5.80 22.09
C ILE A 344 -19.34 -5.57 23.36
N ASP A 345 -19.93 -5.83 24.52
CA ASP A 345 -19.25 -5.61 25.80
C ASP A 345 -17.96 -6.44 25.89
N GLY A 346 -16.88 -5.79 26.35
CA GLY A 346 -15.56 -6.42 26.45
C GLY A 346 -14.88 -6.73 25.11
N PHE A 347 -15.43 -6.28 23.97
CA PHE A 347 -14.82 -6.45 22.65
C PHE A 347 -13.64 -5.51 22.43
N ASP A 348 -13.77 -4.26 22.87
CA ASP A 348 -12.75 -3.22 22.71
C ASP A 348 -11.40 -3.57 23.36
N ARG A 349 -11.40 -4.39 24.42
CA ARG A 349 -10.16 -4.82 25.10
C ARG A 349 -9.27 -5.74 24.26
N PHE A 350 -9.82 -6.35 23.20
CA PHE A 350 -9.11 -7.25 22.31
C PHE A 350 -8.72 -6.61 20.98
N ILE A 351 -9.03 -5.33 20.77
CA ILE A 351 -8.57 -4.59 19.58
C ILE A 351 -7.03 -4.57 19.60
N GLY A 352 -6.39 -5.06 18.53
CA GLY A 352 -4.94 -5.22 18.48
C GLY A 352 -4.40 -6.45 19.21
N LYS A 353 -5.26 -7.20 19.92
CA LYS A 353 -4.96 -8.46 20.64
C LYS A 353 -5.80 -9.63 20.15
N GLY A 354 -5.94 -9.72 18.83
CA GLY A 354 -6.75 -10.75 18.16
C GLY A 354 -8.01 -10.22 17.48
N ILE A 355 -8.44 -8.99 17.74
CA ILE A 355 -9.49 -8.31 16.97
C ILE A 355 -8.87 -7.19 16.13
N TYR A 356 -9.19 -7.16 14.85
CA TYR A 356 -8.68 -6.20 13.88
C TYR A 356 -9.79 -5.65 13.00
N TYR A 357 -9.67 -4.37 12.62
CA TYR A 357 -10.59 -3.73 11.67
C TYR A 357 -9.89 -3.59 10.31
N GLY A 358 -10.48 -4.20 9.27
CA GLY A 358 -9.78 -4.42 7.99
C GLY A 358 -8.76 -5.58 8.06
N ALA A 359 -8.01 -5.80 6.97
CA ALA A 359 -7.00 -6.86 6.89
C ALA A 359 -5.72 -6.38 6.21
N ALA A 360 -4.78 -5.91 7.03
CA ALA A 360 -3.44 -5.54 6.58
C ALA A 360 -2.58 -6.78 6.29
N ARG A 361 -1.69 -6.69 5.30
CA ARG A 361 -0.76 -7.78 4.96
C ARG A 361 0.19 -8.12 6.11
N SER A 362 0.54 -7.13 6.93
CA SER A 362 1.37 -7.29 8.13
C SER A 362 0.81 -8.32 9.12
N GLU A 363 -0.51 -8.52 9.14
CA GLU A 363 -1.17 -9.44 10.07
C GLU A 363 -1.11 -10.90 9.62
N ALA A 364 -0.70 -11.18 8.36
CA ALA A 364 -0.69 -12.54 7.82
C ALA A 364 0.26 -13.49 8.57
N SER A 365 1.44 -13.00 8.95
CA SER A 365 2.39 -13.79 9.74
C SER A 365 1.80 -14.21 11.09
N ALA A 366 1.00 -13.33 11.70
CA ALA A 366 0.39 -13.56 13.00
C ALA A 366 -0.75 -14.59 12.95
N THR A 367 -1.32 -14.89 11.77
CA THR A 367 -2.43 -15.84 11.59
C THR A 367 -1.98 -17.26 11.24
N HIS A 368 -0.69 -17.52 11.05
CA HIS A 368 -0.20 -18.84 10.68
C HIS A 368 -0.60 -19.92 11.71
N GLY A 369 -1.24 -20.98 11.21
CA GLY A 369 -1.70 -22.10 12.04
C GLY A 369 -2.93 -21.82 12.91
N LEU A 370 -3.52 -20.62 12.84
CA LEU A 370 -4.68 -20.22 13.63
C LEU A 370 -6.00 -20.38 12.86
N ASP A 371 -7.11 -20.48 13.60
CA ASP A 371 -8.45 -20.33 13.04
C ASP A 371 -8.87 -18.86 13.06
N VAL A 372 -9.19 -18.35 11.87
CA VAL A 372 -9.49 -16.94 11.65
C VAL A 372 -10.95 -16.74 11.25
N HIS A 373 -11.57 -15.70 11.77
CA HIS A 373 -12.95 -15.34 11.50
C HIS A 373 -13.02 -13.94 10.88
N LEU A 374 -13.88 -13.76 9.87
CA LEU A 374 -14.12 -12.46 9.23
C LEU A 374 -15.59 -12.08 9.35
N ILE A 375 -15.89 -10.88 9.84
CA ILE A 375 -17.26 -10.36 9.89
C ILE A 375 -17.49 -9.49 8.65
N GLY A 376 -18.37 -9.92 7.74
CA GLY A 376 -18.78 -9.11 6.58
C GLY A 376 -19.05 -9.93 5.32
N GLY A 377 -20.02 -9.46 4.51
CA GLY A 377 -20.44 -10.11 3.26
C GLY A 377 -20.13 -9.30 1.99
N GLY A 378 -19.22 -8.33 2.07
CA GLY A 378 -18.82 -7.48 0.95
C GLY A 378 -17.50 -7.90 0.29
N ASN A 379 -17.14 -7.27 -0.83
CA ASN A 379 -15.89 -7.54 -1.57
C ASN A 379 -14.63 -7.51 -0.69
N SER A 380 -14.49 -6.53 0.20
CA SER A 380 -13.31 -6.41 1.08
C SER A 380 -13.16 -7.61 2.01
N ALA A 381 -14.27 -8.13 2.55
CA ALA A 381 -14.25 -9.32 3.39
C ALA A 381 -13.88 -10.58 2.57
N GLY A 382 -14.42 -10.71 1.34
CA GLY A 382 -14.09 -11.82 0.46
C GLY A 382 -12.62 -11.85 0.03
N GLN A 383 -12.06 -10.70 -0.35
CA GLN A 383 -10.65 -10.57 -0.71
C GLN A 383 -9.73 -10.87 0.49
N ALA A 384 -10.08 -10.39 1.68
CA ALA A 384 -9.36 -10.69 2.91
C ALA A 384 -9.42 -12.18 3.26
N ALA A 385 -10.57 -12.82 3.08
CA ALA A 385 -10.71 -14.26 3.33
C ALA A 385 -9.81 -15.09 2.39
N LEU A 386 -9.78 -14.77 1.09
CA LEU A 386 -8.88 -15.43 0.13
C LEU A 386 -7.41 -15.22 0.49
N PHE A 387 -7.06 -14.02 0.95
CA PHE A 387 -5.70 -13.70 1.39
C PHE A 387 -5.29 -14.54 2.61
N PHE A 388 -6.11 -14.55 3.67
CA PHE A 388 -5.83 -15.32 4.88
C PHE A 388 -5.92 -16.82 4.67
N ALA A 389 -6.69 -17.32 3.70
CA ALA A 389 -6.75 -18.74 3.38
C ALA A 389 -5.39 -19.33 2.94
N ASN A 390 -4.42 -18.48 2.54
CA ASN A 390 -3.07 -18.93 2.21
C ASN A 390 -2.11 -18.96 3.43
N HIS A 391 -2.54 -18.51 4.61
CA HIS A 391 -1.70 -18.34 5.80
C HIS A 391 -2.30 -19.05 7.03
N ALA A 392 -3.61 -18.88 7.25
CA ALA A 392 -4.35 -19.44 8.39
C ALA A 392 -4.65 -20.94 8.20
N ARG A 393 -4.89 -21.64 9.33
CA ARG A 393 -5.34 -23.03 9.33
C ARG A 393 -6.74 -23.15 8.73
N SER A 394 -7.66 -22.30 9.17
CA SER A 394 -9.01 -22.19 8.64
C SER A 394 -9.50 -20.74 8.65
N VAL A 395 -10.43 -20.44 7.75
CA VAL A 395 -11.04 -19.12 7.60
C VAL A 395 -12.56 -19.25 7.57
N THR A 396 -13.26 -18.58 8.48
CA THR A 396 -14.73 -18.56 8.52
C THR A 396 -15.27 -17.15 8.28
N LEU A 397 -16.04 -16.95 7.21
CA LEU A 397 -16.82 -15.71 7.03
C LEU A 397 -18.13 -15.81 7.83
N VAL A 398 -18.38 -14.82 8.68
CA VAL A 398 -19.61 -14.65 9.45
C VAL A 398 -20.41 -13.50 8.82
N VAL A 399 -21.59 -13.83 8.30
CA VAL A 399 -22.38 -12.94 7.45
C VAL A 399 -23.81 -12.88 7.95
N ARG A 400 -24.31 -11.66 8.22
CA ARG A 400 -25.70 -11.41 8.63
C ARG A 400 -26.72 -11.76 7.55
N GLY A 401 -26.34 -11.52 6.30
CA GLY A 401 -27.17 -11.82 5.14
C GLY A 401 -27.38 -13.32 4.95
N ASP A 402 -28.36 -13.64 4.14
CA ASP A 402 -28.73 -14.99 3.73
C ASP A 402 -27.99 -15.49 2.49
N SER A 403 -27.08 -14.68 1.96
CA SER A 403 -26.38 -14.91 0.71
C SER A 403 -25.14 -13.99 0.63
N LEU A 404 -24.10 -14.43 -0.07
CA LEU A 404 -22.93 -13.59 -0.38
C LEU A 404 -23.15 -12.73 -1.63
N GLU A 405 -23.95 -13.23 -2.57
CA GLU A 405 -24.19 -12.69 -3.91
C GLU A 405 -24.80 -11.29 -3.89
N LYS A 406 -25.49 -10.90 -2.80
CA LYS A 406 -26.05 -9.56 -2.64
C LYS A 406 -24.98 -8.48 -2.43
N GLY A 407 -23.86 -8.81 -1.79
CA GLY A 407 -22.83 -7.86 -1.38
C GLY A 407 -21.44 -8.11 -1.98
N MET A 408 -21.22 -9.29 -2.54
CA MET A 408 -19.92 -9.75 -3.03
C MET A 408 -19.97 -10.06 -4.52
N SER A 409 -18.92 -9.66 -5.24
CA SER A 409 -18.75 -9.93 -6.66
C SER A 409 -18.66 -11.44 -6.93
N ARG A 410 -19.32 -11.88 -8.01
CA ARG A 410 -19.44 -13.29 -8.39
C ARG A 410 -18.13 -14.06 -8.40
N TYR A 411 -17.06 -13.48 -8.95
CA TYR A 411 -15.75 -14.15 -9.02
C TYR A 411 -15.18 -14.46 -7.62
N LEU A 412 -15.41 -13.60 -6.62
CA LEU A 412 -14.96 -13.85 -5.24
C LEU A 412 -15.76 -14.96 -4.60
N VAL A 413 -17.07 -14.99 -4.82
CA VAL A 413 -17.94 -16.07 -4.33
C VAL A 413 -17.47 -17.41 -4.90
N GLU A 414 -17.20 -17.48 -6.21
CA GLU A 414 -16.68 -18.68 -6.88
C GLU A 414 -15.30 -19.10 -6.36
N GLN A 415 -14.38 -18.15 -6.17
CA GLN A 415 -13.04 -18.44 -5.64
C GLN A 415 -13.07 -18.92 -4.18
N LEU A 416 -13.93 -18.34 -3.34
CA LEU A 416 -14.10 -18.77 -1.95
C LEU A 416 -14.67 -20.18 -1.87
N ALA A 417 -15.65 -20.51 -2.72
CA ALA A 417 -16.22 -21.85 -2.79
C ALA A 417 -15.20 -22.92 -3.22
N GLY A 418 -14.17 -22.53 -3.97
CA GLY A 418 -13.08 -23.42 -4.39
C GLY A 418 -12.01 -23.69 -3.33
N LYS A 419 -12.05 -23.03 -2.16
CA LYS A 419 -11.03 -23.18 -1.10
C LYS A 419 -11.50 -24.15 -0.01
N SER A 420 -10.75 -25.22 0.21
CA SER A 420 -11.09 -26.28 1.18
C SER A 420 -11.01 -25.85 2.65
N ASN A 421 -10.25 -24.80 2.96
CA ASN A 421 -10.09 -24.27 4.31
C ASN A 421 -10.93 -23.00 4.58
N VAL A 422 -11.88 -22.68 3.70
CA VAL A 422 -12.79 -21.54 3.85
C VAL A 422 -14.21 -22.03 4.10
N ALA A 423 -14.84 -21.51 5.16
CA ALA A 423 -16.24 -21.75 5.48
C ALA A 423 -17.03 -20.43 5.47
N VAL A 424 -18.33 -20.52 5.18
CA VAL A 424 -19.25 -19.37 5.20
C VAL A 424 -20.42 -19.69 6.12
N ARG A 425 -20.62 -18.85 7.14
CA ARG A 425 -21.75 -18.88 8.06
C ARG A 425 -22.69 -17.72 7.75
N LEU A 426 -23.73 -18.02 7.00
CA LEU A 426 -24.81 -17.09 6.67
C LEU A 426 -25.76 -16.90 7.85
N ARG A 427 -26.57 -15.84 7.82
CA ARG A 427 -27.54 -15.48 8.85
C ARG A 427 -26.95 -15.50 10.27
N SER A 428 -25.68 -15.15 10.40
CA SER A 428 -24.92 -15.29 11.64
C SER A 428 -24.33 -13.96 12.12
N ASP A 429 -24.29 -13.78 13.44
CA ASP A 429 -23.74 -12.62 14.14
C ASP A 429 -22.68 -13.05 15.16
N VAL A 430 -21.58 -12.32 15.26
CA VAL A 430 -20.72 -12.40 16.46
C VAL A 430 -21.38 -11.58 17.56
N VAL A 431 -21.59 -12.20 18.72
CA VAL A 431 -22.31 -11.61 19.87
C VAL A 431 -21.49 -11.57 21.15
N GLY A 432 -20.30 -12.19 21.17
CA GLY A 432 -19.40 -12.18 22.32
C GLY A 432 -17.96 -12.46 21.92
N ALA A 433 -17.02 -11.92 22.69
CA ALA A 433 -15.58 -12.14 22.53
C ALA A 433 -14.97 -12.50 23.88
N HIS A 434 -14.12 -13.53 23.89
CA HIS A 434 -13.61 -14.19 25.09
C HIS A 434 -12.10 -14.31 25.07
N GLY A 435 -11.52 -14.25 26.26
CA GLY A 435 -10.09 -14.21 26.47
C GLY A 435 -9.74 -13.49 27.77
N ASP A 436 -8.50 -13.66 28.21
CA ASP A 436 -7.94 -12.92 29.34
C ASP A 436 -7.06 -11.78 28.81
N THR A 437 -5.84 -12.11 28.36
CA THR A 437 -4.90 -11.14 27.78
C THR A 437 -5.14 -10.86 26.30
N HIS A 438 -5.66 -11.83 25.55
CA HIS A 438 -5.91 -11.76 24.11
C HIS A 438 -7.13 -12.60 23.75
N LEU A 439 -7.66 -12.41 22.54
CA LEU A 439 -8.80 -13.18 22.04
C LEU A 439 -8.45 -14.67 21.92
N THR A 440 -9.28 -15.52 22.51
CA THR A 440 -9.18 -16.97 22.39
C THR A 440 -10.44 -17.62 21.81
N ALA A 441 -11.60 -16.97 21.96
CA ALA A 441 -12.85 -17.48 21.43
C ALA A 441 -13.87 -16.38 21.13
N ILE A 442 -14.83 -16.69 20.26
CA ILE A 442 -15.98 -15.83 19.96
C ILE A 442 -17.27 -16.63 20.08
N ASP A 443 -18.36 -15.95 20.43
CA ASP A 443 -19.70 -16.53 20.39
C ASP A 443 -20.41 -16.08 19.12
N ILE A 444 -20.89 -17.04 18.34
CA ILE A 444 -21.64 -16.81 17.10
C ILE A 444 -23.10 -17.21 17.33
N ARG A 445 -24.01 -16.27 17.06
CA ARG A 445 -25.45 -16.47 17.08
C ARG A 445 -25.97 -16.73 15.67
N ASP A 446 -26.72 -17.79 15.49
CA ASP A 446 -27.53 -18.02 14.29
C ASP A 446 -28.87 -17.27 14.46
N SER A 447 -29.18 -16.37 13.52
CA SER A 447 -30.38 -15.52 13.58
C SER A 447 -31.68 -16.25 13.20
N THR A 448 -31.62 -17.42 12.59
CA THR A 448 -32.80 -18.25 12.29
C THR A 448 -33.25 -19.07 13.49
N THR A 449 -32.30 -19.63 14.23
CA THR A 449 -32.58 -20.50 15.39
C THR A 449 -32.48 -19.76 16.73
N GLY A 450 -31.81 -18.61 16.76
CA GLY A 450 -31.45 -17.90 17.99
C GLY A 450 -30.34 -18.58 18.80
N SER A 451 -29.83 -19.73 18.36
CA SER A 451 -28.82 -20.49 19.08
C SER A 451 -27.46 -19.77 19.06
N VAL A 452 -26.76 -19.81 20.19
CA VAL A 452 -25.43 -19.24 20.36
C VAL A 452 -24.45 -20.38 20.58
N SER A 453 -23.35 -20.38 19.84
CA SER A 453 -22.29 -21.38 19.95
C SER A 453 -20.93 -20.70 20.06
N ARG A 454 -20.05 -21.25 20.90
CA ARG A 454 -18.68 -20.77 21.08
C ARG A 454 -17.74 -21.41 20.07
N HIS A 455 -16.85 -20.61 19.50
CA HIS A 455 -15.85 -21.02 18.52
C HIS A 455 -14.48 -20.53 18.96
N ASP A 456 -13.47 -21.39 18.89
CA ASP A 456 -12.07 -20.99 19.07
C ASP A 456 -11.71 -19.97 17.99
N CYS A 457 -11.01 -18.91 18.38
CA CYS A 457 -10.71 -17.80 17.48
C CYS A 457 -9.33 -17.24 17.78
N GLY A 458 -8.38 -17.50 16.88
CA GLY A 458 -7.04 -16.92 16.95
C GLY A 458 -6.94 -15.55 16.28
N GLY A 459 -7.98 -15.12 15.56
CA GLY A 459 -8.06 -13.79 14.97
C GLY A 459 -9.45 -13.48 14.40
N LEU A 460 -9.98 -12.30 14.70
CA LEU A 460 -11.25 -11.79 14.23
C LEU A 460 -11.02 -10.49 13.43
N PHE A 461 -11.40 -10.49 12.15
CA PHE A 461 -11.24 -9.34 11.26
C PHE A 461 -12.60 -8.77 10.86
N VAL A 462 -12.81 -7.48 11.10
CA VAL A 462 -14.13 -6.84 11.03
C VAL A 462 -14.25 -5.94 9.79
N PHE A 463 -15.31 -6.17 8.99
CA PHE A 463 -15.62 -5.46 7.73
C PHE A 463 -17.08 -5.00 7.68
N ILE A 464 -17.51 -4.21 8.68
CA ILE A 464 -18.91 -3.76 8.84
C ILE A 464 -19.18 -2.33 8.34
N GLY A 465 -18.27 -1.80 7.50
CA GLY A 465 -18.31 -0.44 6.99
C GLY A 465 -17.55 0.56 7.87
N ALA A 466 -17.56 1.81 7.43
CA ALA A 466 -16.82 2.92 8.03
C ALA A 466 -17.66 4.20 7.99
N ASP A 467 -17.41 5.10 8.93
CA ASP A 467 -18.10 6.38 9.09
C ASP A 467 -17.06 7.52 9.24
N ALA A 468 -17.43 8.74 8.84
CA ALA A 468 -16.55 9.90 8.90
C ALA A 468 -16.38 10.37 10.36
N GLN A 469 -15.17 10.75 10.76
CA GLN A 469 -14.87 11.29 12.08
C GLN A 469 -14.47 12.76 11.95
N THR A 470 -15.48 13.63 11.99
CA THR A 470 -15.36 15.05 11.67
C THR A 470 -15.87 15.95 12.80
N GLU A 471 -16.13 15.40 13.99
CA GLU A 471 -16.67 16.12 15.14
C GLU A 471 -15.75 17.26 15.58
N TRP A 472 -14.44 17.11 15.36
CA TRP A 472 -13.40 18.11 15.63
C TRP A 472 -13.44 19.32 14.68
N LEU A 473 -14.16 19.23 13.55
CA LEU A 473 -14.28 20.36 12.62
C LEU A 473 -15.17 21.47 13.22
N PRO A 474 -14.83 22.75 12.97
CA PRO A 474 -15.65 23.88 13.36
C PRO A 474 -17.05 23.81 12.73
N SER A 475 -18.05 24.42 13.39
CA SER A 475 -19.45 24.41 12.95
C SER A 475 -19.68 25.04 11.57
N GLU A 476 -18.79 25.93 11.18
CA GLU A 476 -18.75 26.67 9.93
C GLU A 476 -18.51 25.75 8.73
N ILE A 477 -17.87 24.60 8.96
CA ILE A 477 -17.77 23.52 7.98
C ILE A 477 -18.99 22.59 8.19
N ALA A 478 -19.98 22.79 7.32
CA ALA A 478 -21.26 22.12 7.37
C ALA A 478 -21.10 20.62 7.13
N ARG A 479 -21.83 19.83 7.92
CA ARG A 479 -21.85 18.38 7.92
C ARG A 479 -23.29 17.88 7.89
N ASP A 480 -23.51 16.69 7.36
CA ASP A 480 -24.78 15.99 7.53
C ASP A 480 -24.92 15.43 8.97
N GLU A 481 -26.08 14.83 9.27
CA GLU A 481 -26.35 14.22 10.58
C GLU A 481 -25.41 13.05 10.92
N ARG A 482 -24.72 12.49 9.93
CA ARG A 482 -23.80 11.37 10.05
C ARG A 482 -22.33 11.82 10.06
N GLY A 483 -22.06 13.12 10.10
CA GLY A 483 -20.72 13.69 10.16
C GLY A 483 -19.99 13.75 8.82
N TYR A 484 -20.64 13.57 7.68
CA TYR A 484 -20.01 13.75 6.37
C TYR A 484 -20.00 15.23 5.97
N VAL A 485 -18.86 15.72 5.48
CA VAL A 485 -18.71 17.13 5.06
C VAL A 485 -19.56 17.40 3.82
N LEU A 486 -20.36 18.46 3.84
CA LEU A 486 -21.12 18.91 2.67
C LEU A 486 -20.17 19.64 1.70
N THR A 487 -20.30 19.36 0.41
CA THR A 487 -19.50 20.03 -0.65
C THR A 487 -20.35 20.42 -1.85
N GLY A 488 -19.96 21.50 -2.54
CA GLY A 488 -20.56 21.90 -3.82
C GLY A 488 -22.07 22.06 -3.73
N ASP A 489 -22.79 21.33 -4.59
CA ASP A 489 -24.26 21.37 -4.68
C ASP A 489 -24.96 20.99 -3.36
N ASP A 490 -24.38 20.11 -2.55
CA ASP A 490 -24.96 19.73 -1.25
C ASP A 490 -24.94 20.90 -0.24
N VAL A 491 -23.95 21.79 -0.33
CA VAL A 491 -23.89 23.02 0.47
C VAL A 491 -24.97 24.00 0.05
N VAL A 492 -25.22 24.13 -1.26
CA VAL A 492 -26.25 25.01 -1.82
C VAL A 492 -27.64 24.52 -1.40
N LYS A 493 -27.93 23.23 -1.55
CA LYS A 493 -29.19 22.61 -1.12
C LYS A 493 -29.46 22.79 0.37
N ALA A 494 -28.41 22.73 1.18
CA ALA A 494 -28.51 22.95 2.62
C ALA A 494 -28.60 24.44 3.02
N ALA A 495 -28.56 25.37 2.06
CA ALA A 495 -28.51 26.83 2.28
C ALA A 495 -27.38 27.23 3.24
N ARG A 496 -26.22 26.56 3.13
CA ARG A 496 -25.04 26.79 3.99
C ARG A 496 -23.91 27.54 3.29
N TRP A 497 -24.06 27.83 2.00
CA TRP A 497 -23.07 28.64 1.29
C TRP A 497 -23.25 30.11 1.71
N PRO A 498 -22.18 30.80 2.16
CA PRO A 498 -22.27 32.22 2.48
C PRO A 498 -22.72 33.00 1.24
N HIS A 499 -23.39 34.15 1.44
CA HIS A 499 -23.78 35.04 0.34
C HIS A 499 -22.55 35.62 -0.36
N HIS A 500 -21.98 34.83 -1.28
CA HIS A 500 -20.77 35.11 -2.03
C HIS A 500 -21.13 35.38 -3.50
N HIS A 501 -20.28 36.11 -4.21
CA HIS A 501 -20.49 36.47 -5.63
C HIS A 501 -20.37 35.28 -6.61
N ARG A 502 -20.22 34.04 -6.12
CA ARG A 502 -20.13 32.83 -6.94
C ARG A 502 -20.72 31.62 -6.21
N ASP A 503 -21.10 30.62 -6.97
CA ASP A 503 -21.41 29.29 -6.46
C ASP A 503 -20.14 28.60 -5.91
N PRO A 504 -20.28 27.64 -4.96
CA PRO A 504 -19.17 26.82 -4.50
C PRO A 504 -18.60 25.97 -5.64
N TYR A 505 -17.29 25.71 -5.62
CA TYR A 505 -16.72 24.68 -6.49
C TYR A 505 -17.19 23.28 -6.04
N LEU A 506 -17.10 22.29 -6.93
CA LEU A 506 -17.68 20.95 -6.72
C LEU A 506 -17.25 20.27 -5.40
N LEU A 507 -16.00 20.48 -4.99
CA LEU A 507 -15.42 19.89 -3.78
C LEU A 507 -15.25 20.91 -2.65
N GLU A 508 -15.78 22.12 -2.81
CA GLU A 508 -15.66 23.18 -1.80
C GLU A 508 -16.73 23.03 -0.73
N SER A 509 -16.33 23.16 0.53
CA SER A 509 -17.21 23.07 1.69
C SER A 509 -18.06 24.34 1.84
N SER A 510 -18.80 24.50 2.94
CA SER A 510 -19.48 25.76 3.27
C SER A 510 -18.54 26.91 3.63
N VAL A 511 -17.23 26.67 3.74
CA VAL A 511 -16.22 27.72 3.94
C VAL A 511 -15.43 27.86 2.63
N PRO A 512 -15.46 29.04 1.96
CA PRO A 512 -14.67 29.27 0.76
C PRO A 512 -13.18 28.96 1.00
N GLY A 513 -12.49 28.37 0.02
CA GLY A 513 -11.08 27.97 0.15
C GLY A 513 -10.81 26.75 1.05
N VAL A 514 -11.85 26.15 1.65
CA VAL A 514 -11.78 24.84 2.31
C VAL A 514 -12.51 23.81 1.45
N PHE A 515 -11.79 22.78 1.03
CA PHE A 515 -12.28 21.71 0.18
C PHE A 515 -12.33 20.39 0.95
N ALA A 516 -13.15 19.44 0.51
CA ALA A 516 -13.17 18.08 1.04
C ALA A 516 -13.23 17.05 -0.11
N CYS A 517 -12.44 15.98 0.00
CA CYS A 517 -12.34 14.96 -1.05
C CYS A 517 -12.17 13.55 -0.48
N GLY A 518 -12.58 12.55 -1.26
CA GLY A 518 -12.60 11.15 -0.83
C GLY A 518 -13.72 10.87 0.16
N ASP A 519 -13.56 9.83 0.97
CA ASP A 519 -14.68 9.27 1.74
C ASP A 519 -15.22 10.16 2.88
N VAL A 520 -14.55 11.29 3.20
CA VAL A 520 -14.96 12.21 4.28
C VAL A 520 -16.18 13.06 3.91
N ARG A 521 -16.40 13.33 2.61
CA ARG A 521 -17.52 14.17 2.14
C ARG A 521 -18.80 13.36 1.94
N LEU A 522 -19.94 14.03 1.91
CA LEU A 522 -21.26 13.41 1.70
C LEU A 522 -21.35 12.81 0.30
N SER A 523 -21.93 11.62 0.17
CA SER A 523 -22.12 10.92 -1.12
C SER A 523 -20.84 10.73 -1.95
N PRO A 524 -19.76 10.16 -1.40
CA PRO A 524 -18.56 9.87 -2.17
C PRO A 524 -18.76 8.60 -3.00
N VAL A 525 -18.13 8.53 -4.17
CA VAL A 525 -17.98 7.25 -4.86
C VAL A 525 -16.87 6.49 -4.12
N LYS A 526 -17.25 5.52 -3.29
CA LYS A 526 -16.36 4.76 -2.39
C LYS A 526 -15.40 3.83 -3.14
N ARG A 527 -14.44 4.43 -3.86
CA ARG A 527 -13.44 3.77 -4.71
C ARG A 527 -12.14 4.54 -4.63
N VAL A 528 -11.02 3.82 -4.55
CA VAL A 528 -9.67 4.40 -4.54
C VAL A 528 -9.42 5.30 -5.77
N ALA A 529 -9.83 4.87 -6.95
CA ALA A 529 -9.69 5.67 -8.18
C ALA A 529 -10.48 6.99 -8.12
N SER A 530 -11.69 6.99 -7.54
CA SER A 530 -12.47 8.22 -7.38
C SER A 530 -11.83 9.14 -6.35
N ALA A 531 -11.37 8.59 -5.23
CA ALA A 531 -10.66 9.37 -4.20
C ALA A 531 -9.42 10.06 -4.78
N VAL A 532 -8.62 9.35 -5.59
CA VAL A 532 -7.46 9.93 -6.30
C VAL A 532 -7.89 11.04 -7.27
N GLY A 533 -8.93 10.81 -8.06
CA GLY A 533 -9.48 11.82 -8.97
C GLY A 533 -9.94 13.08 -8.25
N GLU A 534 -10.70 12.93 -7.16
CA GLU A 534 -11.16 14.07 -6.35
C GLU A 534 -10.00 14.82 -5.68
N GLY A 535 -8.96 14.11 -5.23
CA GLY A 535 -7.75 14.73 -4.70
C GLY A 535 -7.06 15.65 -5.72
N SER A 536 -6.92 15.18 -6.96
CA SER A 536 -6.40 16.00 -8.07
C SER A 536 -7.33 17.18 -8.39
N MET A 537 -8.64 16.95 -8.48
CA MET A 537 -9.62 18.02 -8.75
C MET A 537 -9.62 19.12 -7.67
N ALA A 538 -9.41 18.75 -6.40
CA ALA A 538 -9.36 19.71 -5.30
C ALA A 538 -8.23 20.74 -5.48
N ILE A 539 -7.09 20.34 -6.05
CA ILE A 539 -5.97 21.24 -6.37
C ILE A 539 -6.33 22.21 -7.48
N ALA A 540 -7.00 21.75 -8.53
CA ALA A 540 -7.47 22.64 -9.60
C ALA A 540 -8.42 23.72 -9.07
N PHE A 541 -9.29 23.37 -8.11
CA PHE A 541 -10.16 24.36 -7.45
C PHE A 541 -9.42 25.25 -6.47
N ALA A 542 -8.41 24.73 -5.75
CA ALA A 542 -7.55 25.53 -4.90
C ALA A 542 -6.82 26.62 -5.71
N HIS A 543 -6.26 26.28 -6.88
CA HIS A 543 -5.68 27.27 -7.80
C HIS A 543 -6.66 28.35 -8.22
N ARG A 544 -7.88 27.97 -8.63
CA ARG A 544 -8.91 28.93 -9.01
C ARG A 544 -9.27 29.87 -7.87
N TYR A 545 -9.43 29.33 -6.66
CA TYR A 545 -9.67 30.13 -5.46
C TYR A 545 -8.53 31.11 -5.19
N LEU A 546 -7.28 30.63 -5.19
CA LEU A 546 -6.08 31.44 -4.94
C LEU A 546 -5.87 32.56 -5.97
N GLN A 547 -6.33 32.37 -7.21
CA GLN A 547 -6.33 33.39 -8.26
C GLN A 547 -7.41 34.45 -8.02
N SER A 548 -8.60 34.06 -7.57
CA SER A 548 -9.71 34.99 -7.29
C SER A 548 -9.56 35.79 -5.99
N ASP A 549 -8.89 35.22 -4.99
CA ASP A 549 -8.67 35.81 -3.67
C ASP A 549 -7.43 36.72 -3.63
N GLY A 550 -6.60 36.67 -4.69
CA GLY A 550 -5.43 37.52 -4.88
C GLY A 550 -5.66 38.77 -5.75
N ALA A 551 -6.91 39.01 -6.17
CA ALA A 551 -7.37 40.22 -6.86
C ALA A 551 -8.29 41.01 -5.93
#